data_AF-A0A0F9RGB7-F1
#
_entry.id   AF-A0A0F9RGB7-F1
#
_cell.length_a   1.000
_cell.length_b   1.000
_cell.length_c   1.000
_cell.angle_alpha   90.00
_cell.angle_beta   90.00
_cell.angle_gamma   90.00
#
_symmetry.space_group_name_H-M   'P 1'
#
loop_
_entity.id
_entity.type
_entity.pdbx_description
1 polymer ?
#
loop_
_entity_poly.entity_id
_entity_poly.type
_entity_poly.pdbx_seq_one_letter_code
_entity_poly.pdbx_strand_id
1 'polypeptide(L)'
;MPYVLGSIKIYQVADDILNDVLKGLENWCSAFNEFFIVFSKYLKYIFVFIILSIGFLTLMRLRGVFQQSRLKGLEIKEDSFTKIRLVLGCLYIFLGFGILFNYLTYFLIWILKPLPDRLIYNFISLDPLYMNGIMGVSVSQYPHEKTIYFGISFGSLMSVLDIIISLWYLINSNRLIHNPKSVFVTLIAGIMGGILFGFTTFFPFFL
;
A
#
# COMPACT_ATOMS: atom_id res chain seq x y z
N MET A 1 -45.68 35.23 -23.60
CA MET A 1 -45.05 34.00 -23.08
C MET A 1 -43.88 33.52 -23.96
N PRO A 2 -42.75 34.26 -24.12
CA PRO A 2 -41.56 33.74 -24.81
C PRO A 2 -40.43 33.27 -23.88
N TYR A 3 -40.46 33.63 -22.59
CA TYR A 3 -39.35 33.37 -21.65
C TYR A 3 -39.22 31.90 -21.19
N VAL A 4 -40.26 31.09 -21.35
CA VAL A 4 -40.26 29.67 -20.90
C VAL A 4 -39.58 28.76 -21.92
N LEU A 5 -39.60 29.10 -23.21
CA LEU A 5 -38.98 28.26 -24.25
C LEU A 5 -37.45 28.38 -24.27
N GLY A 6 -36.91 29.54 -23.87
CA GLY A 6 -35.47 29.78 -23.80
C GLY A 6 -34.80 29.05 -22.64
N SER A 7 -35.47 28.97 -21.47
CA SER A 7 -34.95 28.20 -20.34
C SER A 7 -34.93 26.71 -20.62
N ILE A 8 -35.98 26.14 -21.23
CA ILE A 8 -36.06 24.70 -21.56
C ILE A 8 -34.93 24.25 -22.50
N LYS A 9 -34.57 25.05 -23.51
CA LYS A 9 -33.43 24.74 -24.40
C LYS A 9 -32.09 24.79 -23.70
N ILE A 10 -31.90 25.72 -22.76
CA ILE A 10 -30.65 25.81 -21.98
C ILE A 10 -30.51 24.60 -21.04
N TYR A 11 -31.61 24.15 -20.42
CA TYR A 11 -31.61 22.93 -19.60
C TYR A 11 -31.28 21.68 -20.41
N GLN A 12 -31.87 21.51 -21.61
CA GLN A 12 -31.56 20.37 -22.47
C GLN A 12 -30.09 20.34 -22.94
N VAL A 13 -29.54 21.49 -23.33
CA VAL A 13 -28.13 21.59 -23.72
C VAL A 13 -27.20 21.34 -22.52
N ALA A 14 -27.56 21.80 -21.33
CA ALA A 14 -26.79 21.52 -20.11
C ALA A 14 -26.80 20.03 -19.73
N ASP A 15 -27.95 19.36 -19.87
CA ASP A 15 -28.09 17.93 -19.61
C ASP A 15 -27.31 17.08 -20.63
N ASP A 16 -27.30 17.48 -21.91
CA ASP A 16 -26.52 16.79 -22.95
C ASP A 16 -25.01 16.92 -22.70
N ILE A 17 -24.53 18.13 -22.36
CA ILE A 17 -23.11 18.36 -22.01
C ILE A 17 -22.73 17.53 -20.76
N LEU A 18 -23.59 17.50 -19.75
CA LEU A 18 -23.32 16.77 -18.51
C LEU A 18 -23.27 15.25 -18.76
N ASN A 19 -24.18 14.72 -19.58
CA ASN A 19 -24.19 13.31 -19.98
C ASN A 19 -22.95 12.92 -20.77
N ASP A 20 -22.47 13.78 -21.67
CA ASP A 20 -21.22 13.53 -22.41
C ASP A 20 -19.99 13.58 -21.50
N VAL A 21 -19.94 14.50 -20.54
CA VAL A 21 -18.88 14.54 -19.52
C VAL A 21 -18.90 13.29 -18.65
N LEU A 22 -20.08 12.84 -18.21
CA LEU A 22 -20.21 11.62 -17.40
C LEU A 22 -19.77 10.38 -18.17
N LYS A 23 -20.20 10.22 -19.44
CA LYS A 23 -19.73 9.12 -20.30
C LYS A 23 -18.23 9.16 -20.50
N GLY A 24 -17.66 10.35 -20.71
CA GLY A 24 -16.21 10.55 -20.79
C GLY A 24 -15.50 10.10 -19.53
N LEU A 25 -16.03 10.44 -18.35
CA LEU A 25 -15.49 10.06 -17.05
C LEU A 25 -15.60 8.55 -16.79
N GLU A 26 -16.73 7.92 -17.14
CA GLU A 26 -16.91 6.47 -17.01
C GLU A 26 -15.96 5.69 -17.92
N ASN A 27 -15.77 6.13 -19.16
CA ASN A 27 -14.81 5.54 -20.08
C ASN A 27 -13.38 5.68 -19.55
N TRP A 28 -13.02 6.84 -19.01
CA TRP A 28 -11.74 7.06 -18.36
C TRP A 28 -11.54 6.14 -17.14
N CYS A 29 -12.54 6.01 -16.28
CA CYS A 29 -12.50 5.09 -15.14
C CYS A 29 -12.32 3.64 -15.59
N SER A 30 -13.03 3.20 -16.64
CA SER A 30 -12.89 1.86 -17.18
C SER A 30 -11.46 1.60 -17.69
N ALA A 31 -10.92 2.50 -18.51
CA ALA A 31 -9.56 2.40 -19.03
C ALA A 31 -8.51 2.42 -17.90
N PHE A 32 -8.69 3.28 -16.90
CA PHE A 32 -7.84 3.33 -15.72
C PHE A 32 -7.86 2.02 -14.95
N ASN A 33 -9.03 1.40 -14.78
CA ASN A 33 -9.18 0.15 -14.06
C ASN A 33 -8.43 -1.01 -14.75
N GLU A 34 -8.56 -1.13 -16.08
CA GLU A 34 -7.83 -2.14 -16.85
C GLU A 34 -6.31 -1.93 -16.74
N PHE A 35 -5.85 -0.69 -16.89
CA PHE A 35 -4.45 -0.32 -16.68
C PHE A 35 -3.99 -0.70 -15.27
N PHE A 36 -4.78 -0.37 -14.24
CA PHE A 36 -4.40 -0.60 -12.85
C PHE A 36 -4.28 -2.08 -12.53
N ILE A 37 -5.16 -2.95 -13.07
CA ILE A 37 -5.05 -4.40 -12.89
C ILE A 37 -3.73 -4.93 -13.45
N VAL A 38 -3.33 -4.48 -14.64
CA VAL A 38 -2.05 -4.85 -15.24
C VAL A 38 -0.89 -4.31 -14.41
N PHE A 39 -0.96 -3.04 -14.01
CA PHE A 39 0.04 -2.38 -13.18
C PHE A 39 0.23 -3.09 -11.84
N SER A 40 -0.84 -3.48 -11.15
CA SER A 40 -0.81 -4.22 -9.88
C SER A 40 -0.06 -5.54 -9.96
N LYS A 41 -0.19 -6.28 -11.08
CA LYS A 41 0.58 -7.52 -11.29
C LYS A 41 2.08 -7.27 -11.29
N TYR A 42 2.53 -6.17 -11.91
CA TYR A 42 3.94 -5.79 -11.91
C TYR A 42 4.38 -5.22 -10.56
N LEU A 43 3.50 -4.48 -9.88
CA LEU A 43 3.74 -3.85 -8.59
C LEU A 43 4.15 -4.86 -7.52
N LYS A 44 3.59 -6.07 -7.55
CA LYS A 44 4.00 -7.20 -6.70
C LYS A 44 5.50 -7.47 -6.80
N TYR A 45 6.03 -7.61 -8.01
CA TYR A 45 7.45 -7.95 -8.21
C TYR A 45 8.35 -6.81 -7.77
N ILE A 46 7.95 -5.56 -8.01
CA ILE A 46 8.66 -4.37 -7.53
C ILE A 46 8.70 -4.37 -6.00
N PHE A 47 7.56 -4.64 -5.35
CA PHE A 47 7.46 -4.72 -3.90
C PHE A 47 8.34 -5.82 -3.31
N VAL A 48 8.30 -7.02 -3.88
CA VAL A 48 9.18 -8.13 -3.49
C VAL A 48 10.66 -7.74 -3.66
N PHE A 49 11.01 -7.11 -4.78
CA PHE A 49 12.37 -6.66 -5.04
C PHE A 49 12.85 -5.63 -4.00
N ILE A 50 12.00 -4.68 -3.60
CA ILE A 50 12.31 -3.71 -2.54
C ILE A 50 12.59 -4.44 -1.22
N ILE A 51 11.72 -5.36 -0.81
CA ILE A 51 11.87 -6.10 0.44
C ILE A 51 13.12 -6.98 0.45
N LEU A 52 13.39 -7.70 -0.64
CA LEU A 52 14.61 -8.50 -0.78
C LEU A 52 15.86 -7.63 -0.75
N SER A 53 15.83 -6.48 -1.41
CA SER A 53 16.93 -5.51 -1.39
C SER A 53 17.19 -5.00 0.04
N ILE A 54 16.13 -4.65 0.77
CA ILE A 54 16.22 -4.25 2.20
C ILE A 54 16.80 -5.38 3.06
N GLY A 55 16.33 -6.62 2.89
CA GLY A 55 16.84 -7.79 3.62
C GLY A 55 18.33 -8.03 3.36
N PHE A 56 18.74 -8.02 2.08
CA PHE A 56 20.13 -8.21 1.69
C PHE A 56 21.03 -7.07 2.20
N LEU A 57 20.61 -5.81 2.07
CA LEU A 57 21.34 -4.65 2.59
C LEU A 57 21.53 -4.73 4.11
N THR A 58 20.54 -5.23 4.84
CA THR A 58 20.61 -5.42 6.30
C THR A 58 21.69 -6.45 6.66
N LEU A 59 21.74 -7.58 5.94
CA LEU A 59 22.74 -8.63 6.15
C LEU A 59 24.15 -8.20 5.72
N MET A 60 24.29 -7.51 4.59
CA MET A 60 25.58 -6.96 4.16
C MET A 60 26.16 -6.00 5.19
N ARG A 61 25.32 -5.12 5.75
CA ARG A 61 25.75 -4.16 6.77
C ARG A 61 26.19 -4.85 8.06
N LEU A 62 25.49 -5.91 8.46
CA LEU A 62 25.88 -6.75 9.59
C LEU A 62 27.28 -7.36 9.36
N ARG A 63 27.55 -7.93 8.18
CA ARG A 63 28.87 -8.47 7.81
C ARG A 63 29.97 -7.40 7.90
N GLY A 64 29.71 -6.19 7.42
CA GLY A 64 30.65 -5.07 7.49
C GLY A 64 30.99 -4.67 8.93
N VAL A 65 29.99 -4.60 9.82
CA VAL A 65 30.20 -4.30 11.24
C VAL A 65 31.03 -5.39 11.91
N PHE A 66 30.73 -6.67 11.68
CA PHE A 66 31.50 -7.79 12.23
C PHE A 66 32.97 -7.78 11.78
N GLN A 67 33.23 -7.52 10.49
CA GLN A 67 34.60 -7.43 9.98
C GLN A 67 35.37 -6.27 10.62
N GLN A 68 34.73 -5.12 10.80
CA GLN A 68 35.36 -3.96 11.40
C GLN A 68 35.65 -4.16 12.90
N SER A 69 34.75 -4.80 13.64
CA SER A 69 34.97 -5.16 15.05
C SER A 69 36.14 -6.13 15.20
N ARG A 70 36.25 -7.14 14.30
CA ARG A 70 37.35 -8.11 14.31
C ARG A 70 38.71 -7.47 14.01
N LEU A 71 38.75 -6.51 13.07
CA LEU A 71 39.98 -5.79 12.72
C LEU A 71 40.46 -4.83 13.82
N LYS A 72 39.55 -4.29 14.64
CA LYS A 72 39.89 -3.36 15.72
C LYS A 72 40.27 -4.03 17.03
N GLY A 73 40.20 -5.36 17.13
CA GLY A 73 40.50 -6.10 18.36
C GLY A 73 39.62 -5.71 19.55
N LEU A 74 38.51 -5.00 19.32
CA LEU A 74 37.55 -4.67 20.35
C LEU A 74 36.81 -5.96 20.71
N GLU A 75 36.78 -6.32 21.99
CA GLU A 75 35.92 -7.38 22.50
C GLU A 75 34.52 -7.16 21.91
N ILE A 76 34.00 -8.20 21.26
CA ILE A 76 32.66 -8.22 20.71
C ILE A 76 31.74 -8.18 21.93
N LYS A 77 31.49 -6.99 22.49
CA LYS A 77 30.28 -6.75 23.25
C LYS A 77 29.18 -7.14 22.28
N GLU A 78 28.52 -8.25 22.56
CA GLU A 78 27.33 -8.67 21.84
C GLU A 78 26.30 -7.54 21.97
N ASP A 79 26.39 -6.55 21.08
CA ASP A 79 25.41 -5.49 21.02
C ASP A 79 24.11 -6.19 20.64
N SER A 80 23.12 -6.13 21.54
CA SER A 80 21.80 -6.75 21.38
C SER A 80 21.19 -6.48 19.99
N PHE A 81 21.49 -5.31 19.43
CA PHE A 81 21.08 -4.88 18.09
C PHE A 81 21.62 -5.74 16.94
N THR A 82 22.70 -6.48 17.14
CA THR A 82 23.29 -7.36 16.11
C THR A 82 22.42 -8.59 15.88
N LYS A 83 21.92 -9.21 16.95
CA LYS A 83 20.97 -10.34 16.88
C LYS A 83 19.66 -9.87 16.23
N ILE A 84 19.17 -8.69 16.62
CA ILE A 84 17.96 -8.09 16.04
C ILE A 84 18.12 -7.84 14.53
N ARG A 85 19.24 -7.26 14.08
CA ARG A 85 19.51 -7.02 12.64
C ARG A 85 19.55 -8.30 11.82
N LEU A 86 20.14 -9.37 12.36
CA LEU A 86 20.19 -10.66 11.68
C LEU A 86 18.78 -11.25 11.54
N VAL A 87 18.01 -11.29 12.62
CA VAL A 87 16.62 -11.78 12.61
C VAL A 87 15.77 -10.96 11.64
N LEU A 88 15.89 -9.64 11.66
CA LEU A 88 15.14 -8.75 10.78
C LEU A 88 15.50 -8.94 9.29
N GLY A 89 16.80 -9.06 8.97
CA GLY A 89 17.26 -9.33 7.61
C GLY A 89 16.73 -10.67 7.08
N CYS A 90 16.78 -11.72 7.90
CA CYS A 90 16.19 -13.02 7.57
C CYS A 90 14.66 -12.93 7.40
N LEU A 91 13.97 -12.21 8.28
CA LEU A 91 12.52 -12.01 8.20
C LEU A 91 12.12 -11.28 6.91
N TYR A 92 12.83 -10.24 6.49
CA TYR A 92 12.56 -9.56 5.22
C TYR A 92 12.78 -10.48 4.02
N ILE A 93 13.85 -11.27 4.00
CA ILE A 93 14.08 -12.23 2.91
C ILE A 93 12.97 -13.28 2.87
N PHE A 94 12.61 -13.85 4.02
CA PHE A 94 11.51 -14.80 4.13
C PHE A 94 10.18 -14.20 3.67
N LEU A 95 9.90 -12.96 4.05
CA LEU A 95 8.69 -12.24 3.67
C LEU A 95 8.66 -11.95 2.15
N GLY A 96 9.78 -11.53 1.56
CA GLY A 96 9.90 -11.33 0.12
C GLY A 96 9.63 -12.60 -0.69
N PHE A 97 10.27 -13.72 -0.33
CA PHE A 97 10.00 -15.02 -0.97
C PHE A 97 8.57 -15.51 -0.70
N GLY A 98 8.06 -15.32 0.52
CA GLY A 98 6.71 -15.71 0.90
C GLY A 98 5.64 -15.03 0.05
N ILE A 99 5.81 -13.74 -0.25
CA ILE A 99 4.91 -12.98 -1.13
C ILE A 99 5.10 -13.39 -2.59
N LEU A 100 6.34 -13.66 -3.02
CA LEU A 100 6.63 -14.13 -4.39
C LEU A 100 5.85 -15.41 -4.72
N PHE A 101 5.82 -16.37 -3.81
CA PHE A 101 5.15 -17.67 -3.97
C PHE A 101 3.66 -17.68 -3.60
N ASN A 102 3.05 -16.52 -3.31
CA ASN A 102 1.66 -16.36 -2.84
C ASN A 102 1.30 -17.04 -1.51
N TYR A 103 2.07 -18.00 -1.02
CA TYR A 103 1.80 -18.73 0.22
C TYR A 103 1.65 -17.79 1.43
N LEU A 104 2.59 -16.86 1.59
CA LEU A 104 2.53 -15.92 2.71
C LEU A 104 1.41 -14.89 2.50
N THR A 105 1.11 -14.52 1.26
CA THR A 105 -0.01 -13.61 0.94
C THR A 105 -1.34 -14.21 1.40
N TYR A 106 -1.61 -15.48 1.09
CA TYR A 106 -2.80 -16.18 1.58
C TYR A 106 -2.84 -16.28 3.11
N PHE A 107 -1.71 -16.63 3.72
CA PHE A 107 -1.59 -16.72 5.18
C PHE A 107 -1.85 -15.37 5.87
N LEU A 108 -1.31 -14.27 5.33
CA LEU A 108 -1.51 -12.92 5.84
C LEU A 108 -2.96 -12.47 5.69
N ILE A 109 -3.61 -12.71 4.55
CA ILE A 109 -5.03 -12.42 4.38
C ILE A 109 -5.86 -13.16 5.44
N TRP A 110 -5.53 -14.43 5.72
CA TRP A 110 -6.26 -15.23 6.71
C TRP A 110 -6.09 -14.71 8.14
N ILE A 111 -4.85 -14.43 8.57
CA ILE A 111 -4.57 -14.01 9.95
C ILE A 111 -5.01 -12.56 10.23
N LEU A 112 -4.99 -11.70 9.21
CA LEU A 112 -5.39 -10.28 9.33
C LEU A 112 -6.89 -10.06 9.02
N LYS A 113 -7.62 -11.08 8.57
CA LYS A 113 -9.08 -11.02 8.37
C LYS A 113 -9.89 -10.45 9.55
N PRO A 114 -9.57 -10.73 10.84
CA PRO A 114 -10.33 -10.20 11.96
C PRO A 114 -9.97 -8.74 12.30
N LEU A 115 -8.97 -8.12 11.67
CA LEU A 115 -8.70 -6.72 11.91
C LEU A 115 -9.83 -5.85 11.35
N PRO A 116 -10.17 -4.74 12.01
CA PRO A 116 -11.07 -3.72 11.49
C PRO A 116 -10.36 -2.94 10.38
N ASP A 117 -10.04 -3.63 9.29
CA ASP A 117 -9.67 -2.99 8.04
C ASP A 117 -10.91 -2.31 7.48
N ARG A 118 -10.71 -1.22 6.73
CA ARG A 118 -11.77 -0.53 5.96
C ARG A 118 -12.53 0.56 6.72
N LEU A 119 -11.95 1.17 7.75
CA LEU A 119 -12.55 2.35 8.40
C LEU A 119 -12.92 3.44 7.40
N ILE A 120 -12.10 3.67 6.37
CA ILE A 120 -12.41 4.66 5.33
C ILE A 120 -13.73 4.38 4.59
N TYR A 121 -14.12 3.11 4.42
CA TYR A 121 -15.39 2.77 3.78
C TYR A 121 -16.59 3.09 4.67
N ASN A 122 -16.42 3.05 6.00
CA ASN A 122 -17.44 3.51 6.94
C ASN A 122 -17.61 5.05 6.87
N PHE A 123 -16.52 5.79 6.62
CA PHE A 123 -16.54 7.25 6.47
C PHE A 123 -17.07 7.71 5.11
N ILE A 124 -16.88 6.93 4.05
CA ILE A 124 -17.36 7.27 2.70
C ILE A 124 -18.89 7.05 2.58
N SER A 125 -19.53 6.38 3.56
CA SER A 125 -21.00 6.21 3.66
C SER A 125 -21.67 5.91 2.31
N LEU A 126 -21.06 5.02 1.53
CA LEU A 126 -21.78 4.34 0.46
C LEU A 126 -22.62 3.26 1.14
N ASP A 127 -23.94 3.33 0.97
CA ASP A 127 -24.96 2.45 1.56
C ASP A 127 -24.47 0.99 1.70
N PRO A 128 -24.82 0.26 2.77
CA PRO A 128 -24.37 -1.12 2.99
C PRO A 128 -24.74 -2.10 1.86
N LEU A 129 -25.64 -1.73 0.95
CA LEU A 129 -25.92 -2.45 -0.30
C LEU A 129 -24.78 -2.35 -1.34
N TYR A 130 -24.06 -1.22 -1.40
CA TYR A 130 -22.89 -1.00 -2.26
C TYR A 130 -21.60 -1.57 -1.65
N MET A 131 -21.55 -1.74 -0.32
CA MET A 131 -20.46 -2.47 0.35
C MET A 131 -20.34 -3.92 -0.13
N ASN A 132 -21.46 -4.56 -0.49
CA ASN A 132 -21.43 -5.90 -1.09
C ASN A 132 -20.76 -5.92 -2.48
N GLY A 133 -20.76 -4.80 -3.21
CA GLY A 133 -20.08 -4.64 -4.49
C GLY A 133 -18.57 -4.36 -4.36
N ILE A 134 -18.16 -3.62 -3.33
CA ILE A 134 -16.75 -3.27 -3.08
C ILE A 134 -15.98 -4.44 -2.41
N MET A 135 -16.68 -5.35 -1.73
CA MET A 135 -16.09 -6.55 -1.14
C MET A 135 -15.51 -7.53 -2.17
N GLY A 136 -15.86 -7.38 -3.45
CA GLY A 136 -15.20 -8.06 -4.56
C GLY A 136 -15.11 -7.14 -5.77
N VAL A 137 -13.90 -6.82 -6.23
CA VAL A 137 -13.66 -6.06 -7.49
C VAL A 137 -14.41 -6.67 -8.69
N SER A 138 -14.70 -7.97 -8.63
CA SER A 138 -15.49 -8.72 -9.61
C SER A 138 -17.01 -8.48 -9.55
N VAL A 139 -17.54 -7.95 -8.44
CA VAL A 139 -18.99 -7.80 -8.16
C VAL A 139 -19.46 -6.36 -8.34
N SER A 140 -18.58 -5.36 -8.23
CA SER A 140 -18.93 -3.95 -8.47
C SER A 140 -19.38 -3.74 -9.93
N GLN A 141 -20.60 -3.20 -10.08
CA GLN A 141 -21.24 -2.92 -11.36
C GLN A 141 -20.74 -1.61 -11.98
N TYR A 142 -20.24 -0.67 -11.17
CA TYR A 142 -19.87 0.66 -11.63
C TYR A 142 -18.34 0.85 -11.73
N PRO A 143 -17.80 1.38 -12.85
CA PRO A 143 -16.37 1.58 -13.04
C PRO A 143 -15.72 2.52 -12.01
N HIS A 144 -16.43 3.56 -11.56
CA HIS A 144 -15.89 4.56 -10.63
C HIS A 144 -15.65 3.99 -9.22
N GLU A 145 -16.48 3.05 -8.76
CA GLU A 145 -16.29 2.37 -7.47
C GLU A 145 -15.00 1.55 -7.46
N LYS A 146 -14.70 0.87 -8.57
CA LYS A 146 -13.44 0.11 -8.73
C LYS A 146 -12.23 1.04 -8.69
N THR A 147 -12.33 2.21 -9.34
CA THR A 147 -11.28 3.23 -9.30
C THR A 147 -11.00 3.69 -7.86
N ILE A 148 -12.05 3.94 -7.07
CA ILE A 148 -11.93 4.32 -5.66
C ILE A 148 -11.27 3.20 -4.84
N TYR A 149 -11.71 1.96 -5.04
CA TYR A 149 -11.11 0.79 -4.38
C TYR A 149 -9.62 0.63 -4.70
N PHE A 150 -9.23 0.83 -5.97
CA PHE A 150 -7.83 0.82 -6.40
C PHE A 150 -7.01 1.93 -5.74
N GLY A 151 -7.56 3.14 -5.65
CA GLY A 151 -6.93 4.25 -4.93
C GLY A 151 -6.67 3.93 -3.46
N ILE A 152 -7.68 3.38 -2.77
CA ILE A 152 -7.56 2.97 -1.35
C ILE A 152 -6.52 1.86 -1.18
N SER A 153 -6.53 0.87 -2.08
CA SER A 153 -5.59 -0.25 -2.04
C SER A 153 -4.15 0.19 -2.30
N PHE A 154 -3.95 1.20 -3.17
CA PHE A 154 -2.64 1.82 -3.38
C PHE A 154 -2.16 2.60 -2.14
N GLY A 155 -3.06 3.35 -1.49
CA GLY A 155 -2.76 4.03 -0.23
C GLY A 155 -2.38 3.07 0.89
N SER A 156 -3.04 1.91 0.96
CA SER A 156 -2.68 0.82 1.88
C SER A 156 -1.27 0.28 1.62
N LEU A 157 -0.92 0.02 0.35
CA LEU A 157 0.42 -0.43 -0.01
C LEU A 157 1.50 0.58 0.42
N MET A 158 1.28 1.87 0.15
CA MET A 158 2.21 2.92 0.54
C MET A 158 2.38 2.99 2.06
N SER A 159 1.29 2.86 2.81
CA SER A 159 1.31 2.84 4.28
C SER A 159 2.16 1.68 4.82
N VAL A 160 2.08 0.50 4.20
CA VAL A 160 2.90 -0.67 4.58
C VAL A 160 4.37 -0.46 4.21
N LEU A 161 4.66 0.13 3.05
CA LEU A 161 6.02 0.51 2.66
C LEU A 161 6.64 1.49 3.66
N ASP A 162 5.89 2.53 4.06
CA ASP A 162 6.34 3.52 5.05
C ASP A 162 6.72 2.86 6.38
N ILE A 163 5.92 1.90 6.85
CA ILE A 163 6.24 1.13 8.07
C ILE A 163 7.51 0.31 7.88
N ILE A 164 7.63 -0.45 6.79
CA ILE A 164 8.79 -1.31 6.52
C ILE A 164 10.08 -0.48 6.44
N ILE A 165 10.05 0.62 5.67
CA ILE A 165 11.21 1.50 5.47
C ILE A 165 11.57 2.19 6.79
N SER A 166 10.59 2.67 7.56
CA SER A 166 10.84 3.32 8.84
C SER A 166 11.44 2.37 9.87
N LEU A 167 10.96 1.12 9.95
CA LEU A 167 11.52 0.10 10.82
C LEU A 167 12.96 -0.27 10.43
N TRP A 168 13.19 -0.49 9.13
CA TRP A 168 14.53 -0.74 8.63
C TRP A 168 15.49 0.40 8.98
N TYR A 169 15.03 1.64 8.81
CA TYR A 169 15.83 2.82 9.11
C TYR A 169 16.16 2.93 10.61
N LEU A 170 15.19 2.75 11.50
CA LEU A 170 15.40 2.84 12.95
C LEU A 170 16.47 1.86 13.43
N ILE A 171 16.43 0.62 12.93
CA ILE A 171 17.35 -0.45 13.32
C ILE A 171 18.75 -0.24 12.72
N ASN A 172 18.80 0.35 11.53
CA ASN A 172 20.03 0.57 10.78
C ASN A 172 20.60 1.99 10.98
N SER A 173 20.03 2.79 11.88
CA SER A 173 20.51 4.13 12.22
C SER A 173 21.81 4.06 13.02
N ASN A 174 22.92 3.86 12.32
CA ASN A 174 24.26 4.19 12.80
C ASN A 174 24.74 5.43 12.04
N ARG A 175 24.67 6.60 12.71
CA ARG A 175 25.35 7.88 12.41
C ARG A 175 25.17 8.55 11.03
N LEU A 176 24.56 7.91 10.04
CA LEU A 176 24.57 8.40 8.66
C LEU A 176 23.49 9.43 8.30
N ILE A 177 22.42 9.59 9.10
CA ILE A 177 21.34 10.53 8.75
C ILE A 177 20.78 11.22 10.00
N HIS A 178 20.63 12.55 9.90
CA HIS A 178 20.63 13.51 11.01
C HIS A 178 19.32 13.62 11.84
N ASN A 179 18.19 13.05 11.39
CA ASN A 179 16.86 13.37 11.93
C ASN A 179 16.00 12.14 12.29
N PRO A 180 16.21 11.49 13.46
CA PRO A 180 15.39 10.37 13.91
C PRO A 180 13.89 10.74 14.08
N LYS A 181 13.59 12.01 14.38
CA LYS A 181 12.22 12.51 14.50
C LYS A 181 11.39 12.32 13.23
N SER A 182 12.00 12.55 12.06
CA SER A 182 11.30 12.40 10.77
C SER A 182 10.82 10.97 10.56
N VAL A 183 11.63 9.99 10.97
CA VAL A 183 11.34 8.56 10.79
C VAL A 183 10.20 8.11 11.68
N PHE A 184 10.13 8.63 12.92
CA PHE A 184 8.98 8.38 13.79
C PHE A 184 7.70 8.98 13.23
N VAL A 185 7.76 10.19 12.64
CA VAL A 185 6.59 10.79 11.98
C VAL A 185 6.13 9.94 10.81
N THR A 186 7.05 9.46 9.96
CA THR A 186 6.72 8.55 8.84
C THR A 186 6.15 7.22 9.34
N LEU A 187 6.70 6.64 10.42
CA LEU A 187 6.17 5.42 11.02
C LEU A 187 4.74 5.61 11.54
N ILE A 188 4.47 6.70 12.26
CA ILE A 188 3.13 7.03 12.77
C ILE A 188 2.18 7.27 11.59
N ALA A 189 2.61 8.00 10.57
CA ALA A 189 1.82 8.23 9.36
C ALA A 189 1.47 6.91 8.66
N GLY A 190 2.43 5.98 8.53
CA GLY A 190 2.19 4.66 7.96
C GLY A 190 1.22 3.81 8.79
N ILE A 191 1.33 3.83 10.12
CA ILE A 191 0.37 3.13 11.01
C ILE A 191 -1.03 3.72 10.86
N MET A 192 -1.15 5.06 10.89
CA MET A 192 -2.42 5.75 10.71
C MET A 192 -3.01 5.48 9.32
N GLY A 193 -2.18 5.48 8.27
CA GLY A 193 -2.58 5.13 6.91
C GLY A 193 -3.07 3.69 6.81
N GLY A 194 -2.39 2.74 7.45
CA GLY A 194 -2.83 1.34 7.52
C GLY A 194 -4.16 1.17 8.25
N ILE A 195 -4.40 1.93 9.32
CA ILE A 195 -5.71 1.94 10.02
C ILE A 195 -6.82 2.52 9.13
N LEU A 196 -6.54 3.60 8.40
CA LEU A 196 -7.52 4.26 7.54
C LEU A 196 -7.85 3.42 6.30
N PHE A 197 -6.83 3.05 5.53
CA PHE A 197 -6.97 2.35 4.24
C PHE A 197 -7.11 0.81 4.40
N GLY A 198 -6.83 0.27 5.58
CA GLY A 198 -6.78 -1.16 5.90
C GLY A 198 -5.41 -1.77 5.59
N PHE A 199 -4.93 -2.68 6.44
CA PHE A 199 -3.64 -3.36 6.21
C PHE A 199 -3.74 -4.47 5.18
N THR A 200 -4.92 -5.03 4.94
CA THR A 200 -5.10 -6.16 4.00
C THR A 200 -5.59 -5.79 2.62
N THR A 201 -6.01 -4.55 2.39
CA THR A 201 -6.69 -4.14 1.16
C THR A 201 -5.82 -4.27 -0.09
N PHE A 202 -4.49 -4.18 0.03
CA PHE A 202 -3.58 -4.36 -1.10
C PHE A 202 -3.25 -5.84 -1.41
N PHE A 203 -3.39 -6.79 -0.47
CA PHE A 203 -2.94 -8.18 -0.66
C PHE A 203 -3.61 -8.92 -1.82
N PRO A 204 -4.94 -8.78 -2.08
CA PRO A 204 -5.59 -9.44 -3.20
C PRO A 204 -4.98 -9.10 -4.56
N PHE A 205 -4.33 -7.94 -4.70
CA PHE A 205 -3.68 -7.52 -5.94
C PHE A 205 -2.34 -8.21 -6.20
N PHE A 206 -1.79 -8.88 -5.19
CA PHE A 206 -0.53 -9.60 -5.29
C PHE A 206 -0.73 -11.09 -5.56
N LEU A 207 -1.98 -11.56 -5.60
CA LEU A 207 -2.33 -12.93 -5.99
C LEU A 207 -2.33 -13.08 -7.51
#